data_AF-A0A7Y2PN50-F1
#
_entry.id   AF-A0A7Y2PN50-F1
#
_cell.length_a   1.000
_cell.length_b   1.000
_cell.length_c   1.000
_cell.angle_alpha   90.00
_cell.angle_beta   90.00
_cell.angle_gamma   90.00
#
_symmetry.space_group_name_H-M   'P 1'
#
loop_
_entity.id
_entity.type
_entity.pdbx_description
1 polymer ?
#
loop_
_entity_poly.entity_id
_entity_poly.type
_entity_poly.pdbx_seq_one_letter_code
_entity_poly.pdbx_strand_id
1 'polypeptide(L)' 'MYLLFKYKGILPSEYYWKPAGEKLIIKAFLLREIEEREKEKEEIMKMFDMK' A
#
# COMPACT_ATOMS: atom_id res chain seq x y z
N MET A 1 -6.53 -3.36 5.84
CA MET A 1 -6.49 -2.56 7.07
C MET A 1 -5.24 -2.81 7.92
N TYR A 2 -4.80 -4.07 8.08
CA TYR A 2 -3.54 -4.37 8.79
C TYR A 2 -2.33 -3.60 8.24
N LEU A 3 -2.14 -3.50 6.93
CA LEU A 3 -1.02 -2.76 6.32
C LEU A 3 -1.07 -1.25 6.59
N LEU A 4 -2.28 -0.66 6.57
CA LEU A 4 -2.49 0.75 6.91
C LEU A 4 -2.14 1.02 8.38
N PHE A 5 -2.55 0.13 9.28
CA PHE A 5 -2.14 0.21 10.68
C PHE A 5 -0.63 0.02 10.86
N LYS A 6 -0.07 -1.05 10.30
CA LYS A 6 1.34 -1.44 10.48
C LYS A 6 2.32 -0.40 9.94
N TYR A 7 2.05 0.16 8.76
CA TYR A 7 3.01 1.01 8.05
C TYR A 7 2.65 2.50 8.08
N LYS A 8 1.38 2.84 8.29
CA LYS A 8 0.90 4.23 8.28
C LYS A 8 0.32 4.67 9.61
N GLY A 9 0.27 3.78 10.62
CA GLY A 9 -0.27 4.08 11.95
C GLY A 9 -1.79 4.28 11.99
N ILE A 10 -2.49 4.07 10.87
CA ILE A 10 -3.93 4.32 10.79
C ILE A 10 -4.67 3.14 11.42
N LEU A 11 -5.28 3.38 12.58
CA LEU A 11 -6.09 2.37 13.26
C LEU A 11 -7.32 2.01 12.42
N PRO A 12 -7.81 0.75 12.49
CA PRO A 12 -9.03 0.35 11.79
C PRO A 12 -10.24 1.20 12.16
N SER A 13 -10.36 1.57 13.45
CA SER A 13 -11.41 2.47 13.94
C SER A 13 -11.29 3.87 13.35
N GLU A 14 -10.08 4.43 13.33
CA GLU A 14 -9.82 5.75 12.73
C GLU A 14 -10.22 5.75 11.24
N TYR A 15 -9.76 4.75 10.48
CA TYR A 15 -10.14 4.61 9.07
C TYR A 15 -11.66 4.48 8.88
N TYR A 16 -12.33 3.71 9.75
CA TYR A 16 -13.79 3.50 9.67
C TYR A 16 -14.56 4.82 9.81
N TRP A 17 -14.13 5.70 10.71
CA TRP A 17 -14.79 6.99 10.95
C TRP A 17 -14.41 8.09 9.95
N LYS A 18 -13.36 7.90 9.13
CA LYS A 18 -12.99 8.88 8.09
C LYS A 18 -14.11 9.10 7.07
N PRO A 19 -14.28 10.34 6.57
CA PRO A 19 -15.21 10.64 5.47
C PRO A 19 -14.89 9.84 4.19
N ALA A 20 -15.89 9.69 3.31
CA ALA A 20 -15.73 8.95 2.07
C ALA A 20 -14.59 9.49 1.18
N GLY A 21 -14.41 10.81 1.13
CA GLY A 21 -13.32 11.45 0.37
C GLY A 21 -11.93 11.07 0.91
N GLU A 22 -11.73 11.12 2.22
CA GLU A 22 -10.46 10.70 2.83
C GLU A 22 -10.16 9.22 2.60
N LYS A 23 -11.19 8.37 2.71
CA LYS A 23 -11.07 6.94 2.40
C LYS A 23 -10.64 6.70 0.95
N LEU A 24 -11.20 7.48 0.02
CA LEU A 24 -10.83 7.40 -1.40
C LEU A 24 -9.35 7.76 -1.62
N ILE A 25 -8.90 8.85 -1.01
CA ILE A 25 -7.51 9.30 -1.08
C ILE A 25 -6.58 8.22 -0.52
N ILE A 26 -6.83 7.74 0.70
CA ILE A 26 -6.03 6.69 1.34
C ILE A 26 -5.94 5.44 0.46
N LYS A 27 -7.07 5.04 -0.14
CA LYS A 27 -7.11 3.88 -1.05
C LYS A 27 -6.26 4.11 -2.30
N ALA A 28 -6.33 5.29 -2.91
CA ALA A 28 -5.55 5.61 -4.10
C ALA A 28 -4.04 5.55 -3.84
N PHE A 29 -3.58 6.13 -2.72
CA PHE A 29 -2.17 6.04 -2.31
C PHE A 29 -1.75 4.60 -2.01
N LEU A 30 -2.58 3.82 -1.32
CA LEU A 30 -2.28 2.42 -1.03
C LEU A 30 -2.15 1.57 -2.30
N LEU A 31 -3.03 1.78 -3.29
CA LEU A 31 -2.95 1.09 -4.57
C LEU A 31 -1.66 1.43 -5.31
N ARG A 32 -1.28 2.71 -5.33
CA ARG A 32 -0.04 3.16 -5.95
C ARG A 32 1.20 2.52 -5.30
N GLU A 33 1.24 2.45 -3.98
CA GLU A 33 2.35 1.79 -3.27
C GLU A 33 2.45 0.29 -3.54
N ILE A 34 1.32 -0.39 -3.76
CA ILE A 34 1.30 -1.81 -4.14
C ILE A 34 1.92 -1.97 -5.53
N GLU A 35 1.49 -1.16 -6.50
CA GLU A 35 2.04 -1.19 -7.86
C GLU A 35 3.55 -0.94 -7.88
N GLU A 36 4.04 0.01 -7.07
CA GLU A 36 5.47 0.31 -6.97
C GLU A 36 6.25 -0.87 -6.39
N ARG A 37 5.73 -1.53 -5.34
CA ARG A 37 6.36 -2.72 -4.77
C ARG A 37 6.34 -3.93 -5.68
N GLU A 38 5.30 -4.11 -6.47
CA GLU A 38 5.24 -5.19 -7.44
C GLU A 38 6.30 -5.00 -8.52
N LYS A 39 6.50 -3.77 -9.02
CA LYS A 39 7.59 -3.45 -9.95
C LYS A 39 8.97 -3.70 -9.35
N GLU A 40 9.21 -3.23 -8.12
CA GLU A 40 10.46 -3.50 -7.41
C GLU A 40 10.72 -5.01 -7.28
N LYS A 41 9.70 -5.79 -6.93
CA LYS A 41 9.79 -7.25 -6.83
C LYS A 41 10.13 -7.89 -8.18
N GLU A 42 9.48 -7.46 -9.27
CA GLU A 42 9.78 -7.95 -10.62
C GLU A 42 11.21 -7.64 -11.05
N GLU A 43 11.70 -6.42 -10.77
CA GLU A 43 13.08 -6.02 -11.06
C GLU A 43 14.08 -6.87 -10.28
N ILE A 44 13.84 -7.08 -8.98
CA ILE A 44 14.66 -7.94 -8.14
C ILE A 44 14.67 -9.37 -8.68
N MET A 45 13.50 -9.94 -9.02
CA MET A 45 13.42 -11.28 -9.59
C MET A 45 14.23 -11.41 -10.89
N LYS A 46 14.11 -10.44 -11.80
CA LYS A 46 14.91 -10.41 -13.04
C LYS A 46 16.41 -10.39 -12.74
N MET A 47 16.85 -9.65 -11.73
CA MET A 47 18.26 -9.63 -11.32
C MET A 47 18.74 -10.98 -10.77
N PHE A 48 17.87 -11.74 -10.09
CA PHE A 48 18.19 -13.08 -9.61
C PHE A 48 18.18 -14.13 -10.73
N ASP A 49 17.25 -14.04 -11.69
CA ASP A 49 17.17 -14.95 -12.84
C ASP A 49 18.31 -14.74 -13.86
N MET A 50 19.00 -13.60 -13.82
CA MET A 50 20.17 -13.29 -14.66
C MET A 50 21.51 -13.82 -14.09
N LYS A 51 21.52 -14.45 -12.90
CA LYS A 51 22.70 -15.08 -12.30
C LYS A 51 22.70 -16.59 -12.52
#